data_AF-A0A958DR07-F1
#
_entry.id   AF-A0A958DR07-F1
#
_cell.length_a   1.000
_cell.length_b   1.000
_cell.length_c   1.000
_cell.angle_alpha   90.00
_cell.angle_beta   90.00
_cell.angle_gamma   90.00
#
_symmetry.space_group_name_H-M   'P 1'
#
loop_
_entity.id
_entity.type
_entity.pdbx_description
1 polymer ?
#
loop_
_entity_poly.entity_id
_entity_poly.type
_entity_poly.pdbx_seq_one_letter_code
_entity_poly.pdbx_strand_id
1 'polypeptide(L)'
;MAPQFRITLIYFIFGILWILLSDTAVELMFYSLKYVTIAQTFKGWFYVIITSAMLYFLIKRNMDRVSEKEREKKEIFVASIRSSQHILNNFLNAMINFHMDAEESKALNADALKDLEDAIFKTKSKLAQLGDITEVETTEIEKFMKK
;
A
#
# COMPACT_ATOMS: atom_id res chain seq x y z
N MET A 1 -7.35 12.26 -12.59
CA MET A 1 -6.50 11.96 -13.76
C MET A 1 -5.53 10.86 -13.37
N ALA A 2 -5.40 9.83 -14.19
CA ALA A 2 -4.46 8.76 -13.87
C ALA A 2 -3.02 9.33 -13.84
N PRO A 3 -2.18 8.90 -12.87
CA PRO A 3 -0.86 9.46 -12.64
C PRO A 3 0.03 9.49 -13.89
N GLN A 4 -0.12 8.49 -14.77
CA GLN A 4 0.57 8.42 -16.06
C GLN A 4 0.30 9.64 -16.96
N PHE A 5 -0.95 10.12 -17.04
CA PHE A 5 -1.29 11.26 -17.90
C PHE A 5 -0.61 12.55 -17.48
N ARG A 6 -0.47 12.78 -16.17
CA ARG A 6 0.19 13.99 -15.66
C ARG A 6 1.68 14.00 -16.01
N ILE A 7 2.35 12.87 -15.89
CA ILE A 7 3.77 12.75 -16.22
C ILE A 7 3.98 12.94 -17.72
N THR A 8 3.18 12.26 -18.55
CA THR A 8 3.24 12.40 -20.01
C THR A 8 2.98 13.83 -20.47
N LEU A 9 1.99 14.52 -19.90
CA LEU A 9 1.66 15.90 -20.29
C LEU A 9 2.77 16.89 -19.90
N ILE A 10 3.35 16.75 -18.71
CA ILE A 10 4.48 17.59 -18.28
C ILE A 10 5.68 17.35 -19.20
N TYR A 11 6.01 16.09 -19.49
CA TYR A 11 7.09 15.74 -20.42
C TYR A 11 6.84 16.32 -21.83
N PHE A 12 5.61 16.20 -22.34
CA PHE A 12 5.22 16.69 -23.66
C PHE A 12 5.38 18.22 -23.78
N ILE A 13 4.81 18.98 -22.84
CA ILE A 13 4.89 20.45 -22.85
C ILE A 13 6.34 20.89 -22.67
N PHE A 14 7.07 20.28 -21.73
CA PHE A 14 8.48 20.59 -21.49
C PHE A 14 9.34 20.31 -22.72
N GLY A 15 9.12 19.17 -23.38
CA GLY A 15 9.84 18.79 -24.60
C GLY A 15 9.61 19.75 -25.75
N ILE A 16 8.35 20.14 -26.02
CA ILE A 16 8.03 21.14 -27.05
C ILE A 16 8.70 22.47 -26.74
N LEU A 17 8.55 22.96 -25.51
CA LEU A 17 9.12 24.23 -25.10
C LEU A 17 10.65 24.23 -25.20
N TRP A 18 11.27 23.12 -24.81
CA TRP A 18 12.72 22.92 -24.91
C TRP A 18 13.21 22.97 -26.36
N ILE A 19 12.55 22.25 -27.27
CA ILE A 19 12.92 22.23 -28.69
C ILE A 19 12.88 23.65 -29.26
N LEU A 20 11.73 24.33 -29.14
CA LEU A 20 11.51 25.67 -29.69
C LEU A 20 12.52 26.70 -29.16
N LEU A 21 12.66 26.79 -27.83
CA LEU A 21 13.53 27.78 -27.21
C LEU A 21 15.00 27.48 -27.49
N SER A 22 15.40 26.22 -27.39
CA SER A 22 16.80 25.88 -27.50
C SER A 22 17.31 25.86 -28.94
N ASP A 23 16.48 25.54 -29.94
CA ASP A 23 16.89 25.68 -31.35
C ASP A 23 17.07 27.17 -31.70
N THR A 24 16.10 28.01 -31.33
CA THR A 24 16.19 29.46 -31.54
C THR A 24 17.43 30.05 -30.86
N ALA A 25 17.77 29.61 -29.64
CA ALA A 25 18.96 30.07 -28.93
C ALA A 25 20.27 29.67 -29.63
N VAL A 26 20.37 28.44 -30.15
CA VAL A 26 21.58 27.98 -30.87
C VAL A 26 21.76 28.76 -32.17
N GLU A 27 20.69 28.99 -32.93
CA GLU A 27 20.72 29.76 -34.18
C GLU A 27 21.09 31.24 -33.95
N LEU A 28 20.63 31.83 -32.84
CA LEU A 28 20.90 33.24 -32.54
C LEU A 28 22.31 33.48 -31.99
N MET A 29 22.92 32.48 -31.33
CA MET A 29 24.24 32.59 -30.72
C MET A 29 25.40 32.17 -31.64
N PHE A 30 25.16 31.33 -32.66
CA PHE A 30 26.22 30.77 -33.49
C PHE A 30 25.91 30.85 -34.99
N TYR A 31 26.74 31.57 -35.73
CA TYR A 31 26.60 31.73 -37.20
C TYR A 31 27.45 30.75 -38.02
N SER A 32 28.50 30.16 -37.41
CA SER A 32 29.40 29.24 -38.10
C SER A 32 28.96 27.79 -37.91
N LEU A 33 28.81 27.06 -39.03
CA LEU A 33 28.29 25.69 -39.08
C LEU A 33 29.03 24.73 -38.12
N LYS A 34 30.34 24.90 -37.95
CA LYS A 34 31.15 24.08 -37.03
C LYS A 34 30.72 24.26 -35.56
N TYR A 35 30.44 25.49 -35.14
CA TYR A 35 30.05 25.79 -33.75
C TYR A 35 28.58 25.42 -33.49
N VAL A 36 27.71 25.55 -34.49
CA VAL A 36 26.31 25.07 -34.42
C VAL A 36 26.26 23.57 -34.14
N THR A 37 27.03 22.74 -34.85
CA THR A 37 27.04 21.27 -34.64
C THR A 37 27.48 20.88 -33.23
N ILE A 38 28.49 21.57 -32.69
CA ILE A 38 28.97 21.33 -31.32
C ILE A 38 27.89 21.75 -30.30
N ALA A 39 27.30 22.93 -30.50
CA ALA A 39 26.22 23.44 -29.63
C ALA A 39 25.00 22.51 -29.63
N GLN A 40 24.62 21.94 -30.78
CA GLN A 40 23.53 20.97 -30.89
C GLN A 40 23.83 19.67 -30.11
N THR A 41 25.07 19.20 -30.12
CA THR A 41 25.47 18.02 -29.31
C THR A 41 25.34 18.31 -27.81
N PHE A 42 25.86 19.45 -27.35
CA PHE A 42 25.76 19.85 -25.95
C PHE A 42 24.31 20.10 -25.51
N LYS A 43 23.49 20.70 -26.37
CA LYS A 43 22.04 20.83 -26.15
C LYS A 43 21.40 19.48 -25.92
N GLY A 44 21.73 18.48 -26.74
CA GLY A 44 21.23 17.12 -26.62
C GLY A 44 21.58 16.49 -25.27
N TRP A 45 22.84 16.61 -24.84
CA TRP A 45 23.27 16.11 -23.53
C TRP A 45 22.55 16.81 -22.38
N PHE A 46 22.43 18.13 -22.44
CA PHE A 46 21.75 18.92 -21.43
C PHE A 46 20.26 18.56 -21.34
N TYR A 47 19.60 18.34 -22.49
CA TYR A 47 18.23 17.84 -22.54
C TYR A 47 18.09 16.49 -21.84
N VAL A 48 18.96 15.52 -22.13
CA VAL A 48 18.91 14.18 -21.52
C VAL A 48 19.12 14.25 -20.01
N ILE A 49 20.06 15.07 -19.53
CA ILE A 49 20.33 15.23 -18.09
C ILE A 49 19.11 15.83 -17.38
N ILE A 50 18.54 16.92 -17.91
CA ILE A 50 17.38 17.56 -17.26
C ILE A 50 16.14 16.70 -17.35
N THR A 51 15.85 16.10 -18.49
CA THR A 51 14.65 15.29 -18.64
C THR A 51 14.73 14.00 -17.83
N SER A 52 15.90 13.35 -17.75
CA SER A 52 16.08 12.18 -16.89
C SER A 52 15.92 12.54 -15.41
N ALA A 53 16.50 13.65 -14.94
CA ALA A 53 16.30 14.13 -13.57
C ALA A 53 14.83 14.46 -13.29
N MET A 54 14.19 15.23 -14.18
CA MET A 54 12.77 15.59 -14.09
C MET A 54 11.89 14.33 -14.00
N LEU A 55 12.07 13.39 -14.92
CA LEU A 55 11.31 12.13 -14.95
C LEU A 55 11.56 11.32 -13.68
N TYR A 56 12.80 11.20 -13.21
CA TYR A 56 13.12 10.52 -11.96
C TYR A 56 12.34 11.11 -10.78
N PHE A 57 12.34 12.43 -10.61
CA PHE A 57 11.59 13.08 -9.51
C PHE A 57 10.08 12.89 -9.63
N LEU A 58 9.54 12.99 -10.85
CA LEU A 58 8.11 12.78 -11.10
C LEU A 58 7.67 11.35 -10.81
N ILE A 59 8.46 10.37 -11.24
CA ILE A 59 8.22 8.94 -11.01
C ILE A 59 8.37 8.62 -9.53
N LYS A 60 9.45 9.07 -8.88
CA LYS A 60 9.70 8.85 -7.45
C LYS A 60 8.53 9.34 -6.60
N ARG A 61 8.11 10.60 -6.81
CA ARG A 61 6.94 11.16 -6.10
C ARG A 61 5.66 10.37 -6.34
N ASN A 62 5.51 9.76 -7.51
CA ASN A 62 4.37 8.91 -7.79
C ASN A 62 4.44 7.60 -7.02
N MET A 63 5.60 6.96 -7.05
CA MET A 63 5.85 5.70 -6.37
C MET A 63 5.68 5.82 -4.86
N ASP A 64 6.19 6.90 -4.27
CA ASP A 64 6.03 7.20 -2.84
C ASP A 64 4.54 7.30 -2.45
N ARG A 65 3.70 7.90 -3.31
CA ARG A 65 2.26 7.97 -3.07
C ARG A 65 1.55 6.63 -3.22
N VAL A 66 2.06 5.76 -4.09
CA VAL A 66 1.51 4.41 -4.26
C VAL A 66 1.87 3.56 -3.05
N SER A 67 3.13 3.60 -2.60
CA SER A 67 3.58 2.84 -1.43
C SER A 67 2.93 3.31 -0.13
N GLU A 68 2.69 4.61 0.05
CA GLU A 68 1.92 5.15 1.18
C GLU A 68 0.50 4.56 1.21
N LYS A 69 -0.18 4.50 0.07
CA LYS A 69 -1.53 3.92 -0.02
C LYS A 69 -1.55 2.42 0.22
N GLU A 70 -0.52 1.71 -0.23
CA GLU A 70 -0.39 0.28 0.07
C GLU A 70 -0.15 0.04 1.56
N ARG A 71 0.68 0.88 2.19
CA ARG A 71 0.91 0.84 3.64
C ARG A 71 -0.37 1.13 4.42
N GLU A 72 -1.11 2.17 4.04
CA GLU A 72 -2.40 2.51 4.67
C GLU A 72 -3.41 1.35 4.59
N LYS A 73 -3.55 0.73 3.41
CA LYS A 73 -4.41 -0.46 3.24
C LYS A 73 -3.97 -1.60 4.15
N LYS A 74 -2.66 -1.84 4.28
CA LYS A 74 -2.10 -2.86 5.16
C LYS A 74 -2.41 -2.56 6.63
N GLU A 75 -2.23 -1.32 7.07
CA GLU A 75 -2.52 -0.88 8.44
C GLU A 75 -4.01 -1.06 8.77
N ILE A 76 -4.91 -0.65 7.87
CA ILE A 76 -6.36 -0.84 8.04
C ILE A 76 -6.72 -2.33 8.13
N PHE A 77 -6.13 -3.17 7.26
CA PHE A 77 -6.36 -4.61 7.30
C PHE A 77 -5.94 -5.22 8.65
N VAL A 78 -4.73 -4.90 9.12
CA VAL A 78 -4.24 -5.38 10.43
C VAL A 78 -5.13 -4.90 11.56
N ALA A 79 -5.60 -3.65 11.53
CA ALA A 79 -6.55 -3.12 12.51
C ALA A 79 -7.88 -3.88 12.49
N SER A 80 -8.39 -4.23 11.30
CA SER A 80 -9.61 -5.03 11.16
C SER A 80 -9.46 -6.43 11.76
N ILE A 81 -8.33 -7.10 11.55
CA ILE A 81 -8.06 -8.43 12.13
C ILE A 81 -8.01 -8.36 13.66
N ARG A 82 -7.32 -7.36 14.22
CA ARG A 82 -7.29 -7.14 15.67
C ARG A 82 -8.69 -6.88 16.24
N SER A 83 -9.50 -6.08 15.53
CA SER A 83 -10.90 -5.86 15.92
C SER A 83 -11.70 -7.16 15.95
N SER A 84 -11.54 -8.03 14.94
CA SER A 84 -12.20 -9.34 14.93
C SER A 84 -11.76 -10.23 16.09
N GLN A 85 -10.47 -10.23 16.45
CA GLN A 85 -9.98 -10.93 17.66
C GLN A 85 -10.63 -10.40 18.93
N HIS A 86 -10.75 -9.07 19.08
CA HIS A 86 -11.44 -8.45 20.21
C HIS A 86 -12.91 -8.87 20.29
N ILE A 87 -13.63 -8.85 19.17
CA ILE A 87 -15.04 -9.29 19.12
C ILE A 87 -15.18 -10.74 19.55
N LEU A 88 -14.30 -11.62 19.07
CA LEU A 88 -14.36 -13.04 19.38
C LEU A 88 -13.99 -13.34 20.84
N ASN A 89 -13.01 -12.61 21.40
CA ASN A 89 -12.70 -12.66 22.83
C ASN A 89 -13.88 -12.20 23.68
N ASN A 90 -14.55 -11.10 23.30
CA ASN A 90 -15.71 -10.61 24.00
C ASN A 90 -16.88 -11.62 23.96
N PHE A 91 -17.10 -12.25 22.80
CA PHE A 91 -18.09 -13.30 22.64
C PHE A 91 -17.75 -14.54 23.49
N LEU A 92 -16.49 -14.96 23.55
CA LEU A 92 -16.05 -16.04 24.43
C LEU A 92 -16.33 -15.75 25.91
N ASN A 93 -16.05 -14.53 26.36
CA ASN A 93 -16.37 -14.12 27.73
C ASN A 93 -17.87 -14.19 28.01
N ALA A 94 -18.72 -13.75 27.08
CA ALA A 94 -20.16 -13.88 27.21
C ALA A 94 -20.62 -15.34 27.29
N MET A 95 -20.01 -16.24 26.51
CA MET A 95 -20.30 -17.67 26.58
C MET A 95 -19.86 -18.29 27.93
N ILE A 96 -18.72 -17.87 28.48
CA ILE A 96 -18.26 -18.33 29.80
C ILE A 96 -19.25 -17.90 30.89
N ASN A 97 -19.70 -16.64 30.86
CA ASN A 97 -20.71 -16.16 31.81
C ASN A 97 -22.02 -16.94 31.68
N PHE A 98 -22.48 -17.18 30.44
CA PHE A 98 -23.67 -17.98 30.20
C PHE A 98 -23.51 -19.43 30.72
N HIS A 99 -22.33 -20.04 30.51
CA HIS A 99 -22.04 -21.37 31.04
C HIS A 99 -22.19 -21.39 32.57
N MET A 100 -21.60 -20.41 33.28
CA MET A 100 -21.74 -20.29 34.73
C MET A 100 -23.20 -20.14 35.18
N ASP A 101 -23.96 -19.24 34.54
CA ASP A 101 -25.37 -19.00 34.86
C ASP A 101 -26.22 -20.26 34.60
N ALA A 102 -25.95 -20.96 33.50
CA ALA A 102 -26.66 -22.19 33.14
C ALA A 102 -26.37 -23.35 34.09
N GLU A 103 -25.14 -23.44 34.61
CA GLU A 103 -24.74 -24.42 35.62
C GLU A 103 -25.43 -24.13 36.97
N GLU A 104 -25.40 -22.87 37.42
CA GLU A 104 -26.01 -22.46 38.70
C GLU A 104 -27.53 -22.65 38.70
N SER A 105 -28.19 -22.23 37.62
CA SER A 105 -29.64 -22.35 37.45
C SER A 105 -30.13 -23.76 37.11
N LYS A 106 -29.20 -24.69 36.82
CA LYS A 106 -29.51 -26.02 36.22
C LYS A 106 -30.40 -25.91 34.98
N ALA A 107 -30.25 -24.83 34.21
CA ALA A 107 -31.07 -24.56 33.03
C ALA A 107 -30.78 -25.54 31.87
N LEU A 108 -29.58 -26.12 31.86
CA LEU A 108 -29.14 -27.14 30.89
C LEU A 108 -28.95 -28.49 31.57
N ASN A 109 -29.09 -29.57 30.80
CA ASN A 109 -28.70 -30.90 31.24
C ASN A 109 -27.16 -31.04 31.21
N ALA A 110 -26.64 -32.07 31.87
CA ALA A 110 -25.20 -32.28 32.01
C ALA A 110 -24.47 -32.44 30.66
N ASP A 111 -25.11 -33.09 29.68
CA ASP A 111 -24.53 -33.30 28.36
C ASP A 111 -24.41 -31.99 27.57
N ALA A 112 -25.45 -31.15 27.56
CA ALA A 112 -25.43 -29.85 26.88
C ALA A 112 -24.49 -28.84 27.56
N LEU A 113 -24.38 -28.89 28.89
CA LEU A 113 -23.42 -28.06 29.63
C LEU A 113 -21.98 -28.44 29.24
N LYS A 114 -21.70 -29.75 29.16
CA LYS A 114 -20.40 -30.27 28.73
C LYS A 114 -20.07 -29.94 27.27
N ASP A 115 -21.04 -30.05 26.36
CA ASP A 115 -20.85 -29.66 24.96
C ASP A 115 -20.51 -28.16 24.83
N LEU A 116 -21.15 -27.32 25.64
CA LEU A 116 -20.86 -25.88 25.72
C LEU A 116 -19.45 -25.62 26.27
N GLU A 117 -19.06 -26.30 27.34
CA GLU A 117 -17.72 -26.21 27.92
C GLU A 117 -16.64 -26.61 26.91
N ASP A 118 -16.83 -27.74 26.22
CA ASP A 118 -15.93 -28.23 25.17
C ASP A 118 -15.82 -27.23 24.00
N ALA A 119 -16.95 -26.63 23.60
CA ALA A 119 -16.97 -25.61 22.55
C ALA A 119 -16.20 -24.35 22.97
N ILE A 120 -16.40 -23.86 24.20
CA ILE A 120 -15.67 -22.71 24.76
C ILE A 120 -14.17 -23.02 24.82
N PHE A 121 -13.78 -24.17 25.38
CA PHE A 121 -12.38 -24.55 25.55
C PHE A 121 -11.67 -24.72 24.20
N LYS A 122 -12.29 -25.44 23.26
CA LYS A 122 -11.75 -25.65 21.91
C LYS A 122 -11.61 -24.33 21.16
N THR A 123 -12.57 -23.42 21.31
CA THR A 123 -12.51 -22.09 20.67
C THR A 123 -11.43 -21.23 21.30
N LYS A 124 -11.31 -21.19 22.63
CA LYS A 124 -10.25 -20.48 23.35
C LYS A 124 -8.86 -20.97 22.96
N SER A 125 -8.66 -22.29 22.87
CA SER A 125 -7.39 -22.90 22.44
C SER A 125 -7.02 -22.54 21.00
N LYS A 126 -7.97 -22.66 20.05
CA LYS A 126 -7.76 -22.22 18.66
C LYS A 126 -7.51 -20.73 18.53
N LEU A 127 -8.19 -19.92 19.34
CA LEU A 127 -8.02 -18.48 19.33
C LEU A 127 -6.64 -18.07 19.83
N ALA A 128 -6.12 -18.75 20.87
CA ALA A 128 -4.75 -18.54 21.34
C ALA A 128 -3.72 -18.89 20.26
N GLN A 129 -3.94 -19.99 19.51
CA GLN A 129 -3.09 -20.35 18.36
C GLN A 129 -3.15 -19.32 17.21
N LEU A 130 -4.30 -18.67 17.00
CA LEU A 130 -4.47 -17.61 16.01
C LEU A 130 -4.01 -16.22 16.51
N GLY A 131 -4.01 -16.02 17.83
CA GLY A 131 -3.60 -14.78 18.51
C GLY A 131 -2.09 -14.60 18.59
N ASP A 132 -1.33 -15.70 18.52
CA ASP A 132 0.13 -15.71 18.40
C ASP A 132 0.62 -15.16 17.03
N ILE A 133 -0.30 -14.95 16.08
CA ILE A 133 -0.07 -14.21 14.84
C ILE A 133 -0.13 -12.69 15.14
N THR A 134 0.69 -12.24 16.10
CA THR A 134 0.86 -10.81 16.40
C THR A 134 1.59 -10.05 15.28
N GLU A 135 2.27 -10.77 14.41
CA GLU A 135 2.80 -10.28 13.14
C GLU A 135 2.16 -11.06 12.00
N VAL A 136 1.12 -10.49 11.39
CA VAL A 136 0.78 -10.89 10.04
C VAL A 136 1.92 -10.39 9.15
N GLU A 137 2.85 -11.29 8.84
CA GLU A 137 3.92 -11.02 7.90
C GLU A 137 3.33 -10.38 6.64
N THR A 138 3.97 -9.31 6.17
CA THR A 138 3.55 -8.53 5.00
C THR A 138 3.21 -9.39 3.78
N THR A 139 3.90 -10.52 3.68
CA THR A 139 3.80 -11.58 2.67
C THR A 139 2.45 -12.29 2.64
N GLU A 140 1.81 -12.52 3.80
CA GLU A 140 0.51 -13.21 3.90
C GLU A 140 -0.65 -12.30 3.44
N ILE A 141 -0.57 -11.00 3.74
CA ILE A 141 -1.57 -9.99 3.34
C ILE A 141 -1.59 -9.83 1.81
N GLU A 142 -0.42 -9.75 1.18
CA GLU A 142 -0.32 -9.64 -0.29
C GLU A 142 -0.89 -10.86 -1.01
N LYS A 143 -0.77 -12.05 -0.42
CA LYS A 143 -1.29 -13.31 -0.97
C LYS A 143 -2.81 -13.36 -0.90
N PHE A 144 -3.41 -12.78 0.15
CA PHE A 144 -4.86 -12.72 0.32
C PHE A 144 -5.52 -11.65 -0.55
N MET A 145 -4.84 -10.52 -0.79
CA MET A 145 -5.35 -9.40 -1.60
C MET A 145 -5.25 -9.63 -3.12
N LYS A 146 -4.47 -10.62 -3.57
CA LYS A 146 -4.30 -10.99 -5.00
C LYS A 146 -5.22 -12.12 -5.47
N LYS A 147 -6.10 -12.64 -4.61
CA LYS A 147 -7.08 -13.69 -4.94
C LYS A 147 -8.47 -13.08 -5.08
#